data_AF-V4K2B9-F1
#
_entry.id   AF-V4K2B9-F1
#
_cell.length_a   1.000
_cell.length_b   1.000
_cell.length_c   1.000
_cell.angle_alpha   90.00
_cell.angle_beta   90.00
_cell.angle_gamma   90.00
#
_symmetry.space_group_name_H-M   'P 1'
#
loop_
_entity.id
_entity.type
_entity.pdbx_description
1 polymer ?
#
loop_
_entity_poly.entity_id
_entity_poly.type
_entity_poly.pdbx_seq_one_letter_code
_entity_poly.pdbx_strand_id
1 'polypeptide(L)'
;MELEGMYRNIVEQLVLHAVNNGITKFTRLKAEKYRDVRSLYPQLPSHYAYTACQDAAERAHSFLRLKKMGRARKAYPEVRSVSIWLDDHLWRVEGLTSISIATHRGRLRVSIELNRHFLRYVNRGWRLTTEAKVKLDRRNRRLVLYLTFKKEVNEYRPKAYITVDVNENAEAVLIDGVVYLFETGLSRVTLGYYYRRRSVQEKYDRVYGPGNRPERRVLKRLGNNEKALKKEIRWKLATLIVREAARRQAAIVLERLGREPAKGMIERIKDPQLRHRVFQAAFKGIQRAIEEKAREYGVPVIYVNPRNTSKVCPIHGAEIVYGGRIGTASAQGEVRPGTGTWLHATTSF
;
A
#
# COMPACT_ATOMS: atom_id res chain seq x y z
N MET A 1 25.18 -22.69 6.80
CA MET A 1 24.01 -23.42 6.28
C MET A 1 23.15 -24.03 7.38
N GLU A 2 23.74 -24.41 8.51
CA GLU A 2 23.05 -25.08 9.62
C GLU A 2 21.91 -24.25 10.23
N LEU A 3 22.11 -22.94 10.48
CA LEU A 3 21.10 -22.08 11.11
C LEU A 3 19.80 -21.93 10.29
N GLU A 4 19.94 -21.70 8.97
CA GLU A 4 18.94 -21.92 7.90
C GLU A 4 17.97 -23.07 8.21
N GLY A 5 18.57 -24.26 8.15
CA GLY A 5 17.87 -25.53 8.24
C GLY A 5 17.23 -25.75 9.61
N MET A 6 17.97 -25.47 10.69
CA MET A 6 17.46 -25.63 12.06
C MET A 6 16.25 -24.75 12.30
N TYR A 7 16.33 -23.44 11.98
CA TYR A 7 15.21 -22.53 12.16
C TYR A 7 13.99 -22.93 11.31
N ARG A 8 14.22 -23.36 10.06
CA ARG A 8 13.13 -23.87 9.20
C ARG A 8 12.42 -25.07 9.81
N ASN A 9 13.19 -26.05 10.30
CA ASN A 9 12.62 -27.26 10.88
C ASN A 9 11.78 -26.94 12.13
N ILE A 10 12.31 -26.08 13.02
CA ILE A 10 11.57 -25.60 14.20
C ILE A 10 10.24 -24.96 13.76
N VAL A 11 10.28 -24.00 12.83
CA VAL A 11 9.06 -23.31 12.37
C VAL A 11 8.07 -24.28 11.72
N GLU A 12 8.54 -25.25 10.93
CA GLU A 12 7.68 -26.25 10.29
C GLU A 12 6.92 -27.10 11.32
N GLN A 13 7.62 -27.64 12.31
CA GLN A 13 7.01 -28.41 13.40
C GLN A 13 6.03 -27.57 14.22
N LEU A 14 6.41 -26.35 14.59
CA LEU A 14 5.57 -25.43 15.35
C LEU A 14 4.32 -25.01 14.59
N VAL A 15 4.42 -24.75 13.28
CA VAL A 15 3.27 -24.39 12.43
C VAL A 15 2.28 -25.56 12.34
N LEU A 16 2.77 -26.79 12.16
CA LEU A 16 1.91 -27.97 12.13
C LEU A 16 1.19 -28.17 13.47
N HIS A 17 1.92 -28.09 14.59
CA HIS A 17 1.33 -28.16 15.94
C HIS A 17 0.28 -27.06 16.13
N ALA A 18 0.61 -25.81 15.81
CA ALA A 18 -0.27 -24.67 16.01
C ALA A 18 -1.56 -24.78 15.17
N VAL A 19 -1.47 -25.20 13.91
CA VAL A 19 -2.66 -25.38 13.06
C VAL A 19 -3.53 -26.54 13.54
N ASN A 20 -2.94 -27.69 13.91
CA ASN A 20 -3.68 -28.85 14.38
C ASN A 20 -4.44 -28.56 15.69
N ASN A 21 -3.88 -27.70 16.54
CA ASN A 21 -4.48 -27.32 17.83
C ASN A 21 -5.23 -25.98 17.80
N GLY A 22 -5.39 -25.35 16.64
CA GLY A 22 -6.09 -24.07 16.49
C GLY A 22 -5.42 -22.88 17.21
N ILE A 23 -4.10 -22.95 17.46
CA ILE A 23 -3.33 -21.94 18.18
C ILE A 23 -2.92 -20.82 17.22
N THR A 24 -3.44 -19.62 17.47
CA THR A 24 -3.11 -18.41 16.69
C THR A 24 -2.31 -17.39 17.47
N LYS A 25 -2.25 -17.52 18.80
CA LYS A 25 -1.55 -16.60 19.69
C LYS A 25 -0.14 -17.12 19.98
N PHE A 26 0.85 -16.26 19.73
CA PHE A 26 2.26 -16.51 20.03
C PHE A 26 2.49 -16.92 21.50
N THR A 27 1.88 -16.20 22.45
CA THR A 27 2.06 -16.45 23.89
C THR A 27 1.69 -17.87 24.29
N ARG A 28 0.59 -18.39 23.74
CA ARG A 28 0.13 -19.77 23.96
C ARG A 28 1.10 -20.79 23.33
N LEU A 29 1.48 -20.60 22.06
CA LEU A 29 2.40 -21.52 21.38
C LEU A 29 3.75 -21.59 22.09
N LYS A 30 4.27 -20.44 22.56
CA LYS A 30 5.50 -20.39 23.36
C LYS A 30 5.36 -21.17 24.66
N ALA A 31 4.27 -20.96 25.41
CA ALA A 31 4.04 -21.65 26.67
C ALA A 31 4.04 -23.17 26.51
N GLU A 32 3.46 -23.68 25.42
CA GLU A 32 3.37 -25.12 25.13
C GLU A 32 4.68 -25.71 24.58
N LYS A 33 5.39 -25.01 23.70
CA LYS A 33 6.46 -25.61 22.88
C LYS A 33 7.87 -25.06 23.09
N TYR A 34 8.03 -24.01 23.89
CA TYR A 34 9.35 -23.43 24.12
C TYR A 34 10.34 -24.44 24.72
N ARG A 35 9.94 -25.21 25.74
CA ARG A 35 10.81 -26.20 26.38
C ARG A 35 11.22 -27.31 25.41
N ASP A 36 10.28 -27.85 24.65
CA ASP A 36 10.54 -28.88 23.63
C ASP A 36 11.59 -28.40 22.62
N VAL A 37 11.43 -27.18 22.08
CA VAL A 37 12.38 -26.60 21.12
C VAL A 37 13.75 -26.36 21.75
N ARG A 38 13.81 -25.90 23.01
CA ARG A 38 15.08 -25.71 23.73
C ARG A 38 15.82 -27.03 23.95
N SER A 39 15.10 -28.11 24.26
CA SER A 39 15.68 -29.44 24.44
C SER A 39 16.20 -30.04 23.13
N LEU A 40 15.49 -29.82 22.01
CA LEU A 40 15.88 -30.34 20.69
C LEU A 40 17.04 -29.55 20.06
N TYR A 41 17.18 -28.27 20.39
CA TYR A 41 18.21 -27.38 19.82
C TYR A 41 18.98 -26.62 20.91
N PRO A 42 19.70 -27.31 21.83
CA PRO A 42 20.41 -26.69 22.93
C PRO A 42 21.52 -25.72 22.49
N GLN A 43 22.13 -25.99 21.33
CA GLN A 43 23.18 -25.18 20.70
C GLN A 43 22.70 -23.83 20.18
N LEU A 44 21.40 -23.65 19.96
CA LEU A 44 20.86 -22.37 19.53
C LEU A 44 20.72 -21.43 20.74
N PRO A 45 20.98 -20.12 20.57
CA PRO A 45 20.52 -19.12 21.53
C PRO A 45 19.03 -19.29 21.85
N SER A 46 18.65 -19.15 23.12
CA SER A 46 17.29 -19.42 23.61
C SER A 46 16.21 -18.65 22.87
N HIS A 47 16.52 -17.41 22.47
CA HIS A 47 15.59 -16.53 21.77
C HIS A 47 15.21 -17.04 20.37
N TYR A 48 15.96 -17.95 19.75
CA TYR A 48 15.50 -18.58 18.50
C TYR A 48 14.24 -19.42 18.70
N ALA A 49 14.06 -20.04 19.86
CA ALA A 49 12.81 -20.73 20.18
C ALA A 49 11.65 -19.74 20.32
N TYR A 50 11.90 -18.58 20.93
CA TYR A 50 10.93 -17.50 21.08
C TYR A 50 10.48 -16.96 19.72
N THR A 51 11.43 -16.52 18.88
CA THR A 51 11.11 -15.90 17.59
C THR A 51 10.54 -16.91 16.58
N ALA A 52 10.94 -18.18 16.66
CA ALA A 52 10.31 -19.25 15.86
C ALA A 52 8.85 -19.50 16.26
N CYS A 53 8.50 -19.44 17.55
CA CYS A 53 7.10 -19.49 18.00
C CYS A 53 6.30 -18.30 17.48
N GLN A 54 6.90 -17.10 17.43
CA GLN A 54 6.26 -15.90 16.88
C GLN A 54 5.98 -16.05 15.37
N ASP A 55 6.99 -16.47 14.60
CA ASP A 55 6.85 -16.76 13.16
C ASP A 55 5.78 -17.84 12.90
N ALA A 56 5.81 -18.94 13.68
CA ALA A 56 4.87 -20.03 13.54
C ALA A 56 3.42 -19.61 13.84
N ALA A 57 3.19 -18.82 14.89
CA ALA A 57 1.87 -18.32 15.25
C ALA A 57 1.28 -17.40 14.16
N GLU A 58 2.08 -16.49 13.60
CA GLU A 58 1.65 -15.62 12.48
C GLU A 58 1.24 -16.44 11.25
N ARG A 59 2.03 -17.46 10.91
CA ARG A 59 1.74 -18.37 9.79
C ARG A 59 0.48 -19.18 10.04
N ALA A 60 0.32 -19.74 11.24
CA ALA A 60 -0.85 -20.53 11.63
C ALA A 60 -2.13 -19.66 11.58
N HIS A 61 -2.08 -18.45 12.13
CA HIS A 61 -3.19 -17.50 12.07
C HIS A 61 -3.58 -17.17 10.62
N SER A 62 -2.60 -16.87 9.76
CA SER A 62 -2.86 -16.62 8.34
C SER A 62 -3.46 -17.83 7.63
N PHE A 63 -2.96 -19.03 7.89
CA PHE A 63 -3.45 -20.27 7.27
C PHE A 63 -4.89 -20.58 7.70
N LEU A 64 -5.17 -20.55 9.00
CA LEU A 64 -6.49 -20.81 9.56
C LEU A 64 -7.52 -19.79 9.06
N ARG A 65 -7.14 -18.52 8.95
CA ARG A 65 -7.98 -17.47 8.34
C ARG A 65 -8.30 -17.79 6.88
N LEU A 66 -7.31 -18.19 6.07
CA LEU A 66 -7.53 -18.60 4.67
C LEU A 66 -8.40 -19.84 4.55
N LYS A 67 -8.24 -20.82 5.45
CA LYS A 67 -9.06 -22.04 5.51
C LYS A 67 -10.51 -21.70 5.82
N LYS A 68 -10.76 -20.83 6.80
CA LYS A 68 -12.11 -20.32 7.13
C LYS A 68 -12.78 -19.61 5.95
N MET A 69 -12.01 -18.92 5.11
CA MET A 69 -12.53 -18.24 3.91
C MET A 69 -12.67 -19.17 2.69
N GLY A 70 -12.40 -20.47 2.80
CA GLY A 70 -12.42 -21.41 1.65
C GLY A 70 -11.33 -21.14 0.61
N ARG A 71 -10.28 -20.39 0.97
CA ARG A 71 -9.20 -19.97 0.04
C ARG A 71 -7.89 -20.73 0.25
N ALA A 72 -7.85 -21.64 1.21
CA ALA A 72 -6.71 -22.52 1.41
C ALA A 72 -6.65 -23.56 0.28
N ARG A 73 -5.48 -23.69 -0.36
CA ARG A 73 -5.29 -24.64 -1.47
C ARG A 73 -5.01 -26.07 -1.01
N LYS A 74 -4.58 -26.24 0.24
CA LYS A 74 -4.18 -27.51 0.84
C LYS A 74 -4.86 -27.67 2.20
N ALA A 75 -5.05 -28.92 2.62
CA ALA A 75 -5.61 -29.26 3.91
C ALA A 75 -4.68 -28.87 5.09
N TYR A 76 -3.36 -28.91 4.85
CA TYR A 76 -2.31 -28.61 5.83
C TYR A 76 -1.36 -27.50 5.33
N PRO A 77 -0.73 -26.75 6.26
CA PRO A 77 0.26 -25.73 5.92
C PRO A 77 1.61 -26.36 5.52
N GLU A 78 2.35 -25.70 4.63
CA GLU A 78 3.68 -26.13 4.17
C GLU A 78 4.67 -24.96 4.27
N VAL A 79 5.77 -25.12 5.00
CA VAL A 79 6.77 -24.07 5.21
C VAL A 79 7.87 -24.17 4.13
N ARG A 80 7.57 -23.62 2.95
CA ARG A 80 8.51 -23.66 1.80
C ARG A 80 9.77 -22.82 1.96
N SER A 81 9.68 -21.72 2.71
CA SER A 81 10.80 -20.82 2.95
C SER A 81 10.60 -20.05 4.26
N VAL A 82 11.71 -19.76 4.91
CA VAL A 82 11.76 -18.96 6.13
C VAL A 82 12.56 -17.68 5.92
N SER A 83 12.29 -16.71 6.78
CA SER A 83 13.15 -15.56 7.01
C SER A 83 13.32 -15.54 8.52
N ILE A 84 14.55 -15.79 8.97
CA ILE A 84 14.86 -15.95 10.39
C ILE A 84 14.52 -14.64 11.09
N TRP A 85 13.67 -14.70 12.09
CA TRP A 85 13.30 -13.55 12.89
C TRP A 85 14.33 -13.34 14.00
N LEU A 86 14.88 -12.14 14.05
CA LEU A 86 15.89 -11.71 15.01
C LEU A 86 15.29 -10.63 15.90
N ASP A 87 15.28 -10.86 17.21
CA ASP A 87 14.93 -9.87 18.24
C ASP A 87 16.19 -9.20 18.79
N ASP A 88 16.02 -8.27 19.73
CA ASP A 88 17.11 -7.53 20.38
C ASP A 88 18.21 -8.38 21.03
N HIS A 89 17.94 -9.66 21.31
CA HIS A 89 18.92 -10.60 21.84
C HIS A 89 19.73 -11.27 20.72
N LEU A 90 19.06 -11.57 19.61
CA LEU A 90 19.63 -12.29 18.48
C LEU A 90 20.37 -11.40 17.49
N TRP A 91 20.14 -10.09 17.48
CA TRP A 91 20.92 -9.18 16.65
C TRP A 91 21.07 -7.79 17.27
N ARG A 92 22.08 -7.06 16.78
CA ARG A 92 22.26 -5.64 17.07
C ARG A 92 22.91 -4.96 15.88
N VAL A 93 22.64 -3.67 15.73
CA VAL A 93 23.38 -2.81 14.79
C VAL A 93 24.65 -2.30 15.46
N GLU A 94 25.76 -2.36 14.73
CA GLU A 94 27.05 -1.82 15.14
C GLU A 94 27.42 -0.69 14.15
N GLY A 95 27.10 0.55 14.53
CA GLY A 95 27.24 1.73 13.67
C GLY A 95 26.17 1.83 12.58
N LEU A 96 26.55 2.19 11.35
CA LEU A 96 25.64 2.19 10.19
C LEU A 96 25.96 1.08 9.19
N THR A 97 27.17 0.54 9.24
CA THR A 97 27.74 -0.31 8.19
C THR A 97 27.86 -1.77 8.59
N SER A 98 27.48 -2.13 9.82
CA SER A 98 27.58 -3.52 10.27
C SER A 98 26.49 -3.93 11.25
N ILE A 99 26.22 -5.22 11.29
CA ILE A 99 25.35 -5.87 12.27
C ILE A 99 26.07 -7.05 12.90
N SER A 100 25.66 -7.38 14.11
CA SER A 100 26.09 -8.58 14.82
C SER A 100 24.91 -9.49 15.06
N ILE A 101 24.94 -10.71 14.49
CA ILE A 101 23.89 -11.73 14.60
C ILE A 101 24.39 -12.88 15.49
N ALA A 102 23.62 -13.24 16.52
CA ALA A 102 23.91 -14.43 17.33
C ALA A 102 23.61 -15.70 16.53
N THR A 103 24.51 -16.68 16.55
CA THR A 103 24.32 -17.96 15.86
C THR A 103 24.66 -19.12 16.80
N HIS A 104 24.38 -20.36 16.37
CA HIS A 104 24.83 -21.59 17.04
C HIS A 104 26.35 -21.70 17.29
N ARG A 105 27.19 -20.89 16.62
CA ARG A 105 28.66 -20.89 16.80
C ARG A 105 29.19 -19.59 17.42
N GLY A 106 28.32 -18.81 18.04
CA GLY A 106 28.65 -17.48 18.54
C GLY A 106 28.17 -16.35 17.64
N ARG A 107 28.60 -15.11 17.92
CA ARG A 107 28.15 -13.92 17.19
C ARG A 107 28.94 -13.72 15.91
N LEU A 108 28.22 -13.56 14.80
CA LEU A 108 28.76 -13.24 13.49
C LEU A 108 28.58 -11.75 13.22
N ARG A 109 29.68 -11.05 12.90
CA ARG A 109 29.62 -9.67 12.40
C ARG A 109 29.50 -9.70 10.87
N VAL A 110 28.54 -8.96 10.33
CA VAL A 110 28.26 -8.88 8.89
C VAL A 110 28.21 -7.41 8.49
N SER A 111 28.98 -7.04 7.47
CA SER A 111 28.92 -5.70 6.87
C SER A 111 27.67 -5.53 6.03
N ILE A 112 27.06 -4.36 6.11
CA ILE A 112 25.88 -3.96 5.36
C ILE A 112 26.29 -2.96 4.29
N GLU A 113 25.90 -3.24 3.05
CA GLU A 113 25.99 -2.27 1.98
C GLU A 113 24.94 -1.17 2.17
N LEU A 114 25.40 0.05 2.41
CA LEU A 114 24.53 1.21 2.56
C LEU A 114 23.90 1.55 1.21
N ASN A 115 22.56 1.55 1.17
CA ASN A 115 21.83 2.01 0.00
C ASN A 115 21.18 3.38 0.28
N ARG A 116 20.84 4.10 -0.80
CA ARG A 116 20.19 5.43 -0.73
C ARG A 116 18.88 5.43 0.06
N HIS A 117 18.18 4.29 0.13
CA HIS A 117 16.92 4.18 0.87
C HIS A 117 17.16 4.10 2.38
N PHE A 118 18.13 3.29 2.81
CA PHE A 118 18.53 3.18 4.21
C PHE A 118 18.95 4.55 4.76
N LEU A 119 19.86 5.23 4.05
CA LEU A 119 20.32 6.58 4.44
C LEU A 119 19.17 7.58 4.47
N ARG A 120 18.21 7.50 3.54
CA ARG A 120 17.02 8.36 3.53
C ARG A 120 16.19 8.22 4.81
N TYR A 121 16.00 7.01 5.33
CA TYR A 121 15.20 6.81 6.54
C TYR A 121 15.96 7.27 7.78
N VAL A 122 17.21 6.83 7.94
CA VAL A 122 18.06 7.23 9.07
C VAL A 122 18.16 8.75 9.18
N ASN A 123 18.38 9.46 8.06
CA ASN A 123 18.52 10.91 8.05
C ASN A 123 17.20 11.69 8.22
N ARG A 124 16.03 11.02 8.21
CA ARG A 124 14.70 11.65 8.33
C ARG A 124 14.03 11.43 9.69
N GLY A 125 14.83 11.09 10.70
CA GLY A 125 14.39 10.84 12.07
C GLY A 125 13.64 9.52 12.25
N TRP A 126 13.80 8.57 11.32
CA TRP A 126 13.28 7.23 11.51
C TRP A 126 14.23 6.42 12.38
N ARG A 127 13.69 5.73 13.39
CA ARG A 127 14.43 4.85 14.28
C ARG A 127 14.24 3.41 13.84
N LEU A 128 15.33 2.66 13.81
CA LEU A 128 15.27 1.23 13.54
C LEU A 128 14.57 0.51 14.69
N THR A 129 13.72 -0.47 14.37
CA THR A 129 13.11 -1.33 15.39
C THR A 129 14.12 -2.34 15.93
N THR A 130 13.85 -2.87 17.11
CA THR A 130 14.63 -3.95 17.73
C THR A 130 14.48 -5.28 17.00
N GLU A 131 13.45 -5.43 16.18
CA GLU A 131 13.22 -6.63 15.38
C GLU A 131 13.73 -6.47 13.95
N ALA A 132 14.30 -7.54 13.41
CA ALA A 132 14.66 -7.68 12.01
C ALA A 132 14.36 -9.10 11.51
N LYS A 133 14.33 -9.28 10.19
CA LYS A 133 14.32 -10.61 9.58
C LYS A 133 15.52 -10.76 8.67
N VAL A 134 16.14 -11.93 8.65
CA VAL A 134 17.25 -12.25 7.74
C VAL A 134 16.90 -13.44 6.87
N LYS A 135 17.28 -13.37 5.60
CA LYS A 135 17.06 -14.46 4.63
C LYS A 135 18.31 -14.70 3.82
N LEU A 136 18.65 -15.96 3.62
CA LEU A 136 19.73 -16.36 2.74
C LEU A 136 19.21 -16.52 1.31
N ASP A 137 19.68 -15.67 0.39
CA ASP A 137 19.46 -15.85 -1.04
C ASP A 137 20.58 -16.70 -1.62
N ARG A 138 20.31 -18.01 -1.72
CA ARG A 138 21.27 -19.00 -2.24
C ARG A 138 21.59 -18.80 -3.71
N ARG A 139 20.65 -18.29 -4.52
CA ARG A 139 20.84 -18.14 -5.96
C ARG A 139 21.89 -17.07 -6.27
N ASN A 140 21.81 -15.96 -5.55
CA ASN A 140 22.72 -14.82 -5.73
C ASN A 140 23.86 -14.80 -4.71
N ARG A 141 23.93 -15.79 -3.81
CA ARG A 141 24.90 -15.86 -2.69
C ARG A 141 24.90 -14.60 -1.82
N ARG A 142 23.71 -14.09 -1.46
CA ARG A 142 23.56 -12.85 -0.68
C ARG A 142 22.76 -13.08 0.60
N LEU A 143 23.07 -12.30 1.63
CA LEU A 143 22.26 -12.19 2.83
C LEU A 143 21.31 -11.00 2.66
N VAL A 144 20.01 -11.24 2.75
CA VAL A 144 18.98 -10.20 2.65
C VAL A 144 18.49 -9.86 4.06
N LEU A 145 18.64 -8.60 4.44
CA LEU A 145 18.20 -8.06 5.71
C LEU A 145 16.91 -7.25 5.51
N TYR A 146 15.88 -7.63 6.25
CA TYR A 146 14.63 -6.89 6.34
C TYR A 146 14.66 -6.08 7.63
N LEU A 147 14.85 -4.78 7.46
CA LEU A 147 14.89 -3.79 8.52
C LEU A 147 13.57 -3.04 8.57
N THR A 148 12.99 -2.92 9.76
CA THR A 148 11.77 -2.14 9.98
C THR A 148 12.13 -0.83 10.67
N PHE A 149 11.61 0.27 10.16
CA PHE A 149 11.83 1.60 10.71
C PHE A 149 10.51 2.12 11.29
N LYS A 150 10.59 2.77 12.46
CA LYS A 150 9.47 3.45 13.11
C LYS A 150 9.78 4.93 13.27
N LYS A 151 8.77 5.77 13.11
CA LYS A 151 8.84 7.20 13.38
C LYS A 151 7.55 7.59 14.09
N GLU A 152 7.70 8.23 15.23
CA GLU A 152 6.58 8.85 15.93
C GLU A 152 6.33 10.22 15.29
N VAL A 153 5.08 10.46 14.90
CA VAL A 153 4.66 11.67 14.20
C VAL A 153 3.37 12.13 14.85
N ASN A 154 3.37 13.37 15.32
CA ASN A 154 2.18 14.02 15.86
C ASN A 154 1.52 14.86 14.77
N GLU A 155 0.19 14.83 14.70
CA GLU A 155 -0.55 15.73 13.82
C GLU A 155 -0.47 17.17 14.36
N TYR A 156 -0.22 18.13 13.47
CA TYR A 156 -0.21 19.54 13.85
C TYR A 156 -1.62 20.15 13.76
N ARG A 157 -1.84 21.26 14.47
CA ARG A 157 -3.05 22.08 14.27
C ARG A 157 -2.95 22.85 12.95
N PRO A 158 -3.89 22.68 12.01
CA PRO A 158 -3.81 23.31 10.70
C PRO A 158 -4.06 24.82 10.79
N LYS A 159 -3.35 25.60 9.96
CA LYS A 159 -3.53 27.05 9.77
C LYS A 159 -4.24 27.41 8.45
N ALA A 160 -4.30 26.47 7.52
CA ALA A 160 -4.91 26.62 6.21
C ALA A 160 -5.54 25.30 5.76
N TYR A 161 -6.23 25.32 4.62
CA TYR A 161 -6.88 24.15 4.04
C TYR A 161 -6.51 24.02 2.57
N ILE A 162 -6.22 22.80 2.15
CA ILE A 162 -6.03 22.43 0.74
C ILE A 162 -7.12 21.44 0.38
N THR A 163 -8.01 21.80 -0.54
CA THR A 163 -9.04 20.88 -1.03
C THR A 163 -8.48 20.10 -2.21
N VAL A 164 -8.74 18.79 -2.23
CA VAL A 164 -8.31 17.90 -3.31
C VAL A 164 -9.54 17.19 -3.85
N ASP A 165 -9.85 17.48 -5.11
CA ASP A 165 -10.86 16.77 -5.87
C ASP A 165 -10.21 15.70 -6.75
N VAL A 166 -10.72 14.49 -6.61
CA VAL A 166 -10.13 13.28 -7.18
C VAL A 166 -10.92 12.85 -8.41
N ASN A 167 -10.34 13.01 -9.60
CA ASN A 167 -10.94 12.55 -10.86
C ASN A 167 -10.09 11.47 -11.56
N GLU A 168 -10.63 10.82 -12.60
CA GLU A 168 -10.00 9.71 -13.34
C GLU A 168 -8.64 10.10 -13.94
N ASN A 169 -8.50 11.35 -14.39
CA ASN A 169 -7.39 11.79 -15.25
C ASN A 169 -6.65 13.02 -14.79
N ALA A 170 -7.27 13.82 -13.93
CA ALA A 170 -6.67 15.00 -13.35
C ALA A 170 -7.10 15.08 -11.90
N GLU A 171 -6.21 15.56 -11.04
CA GLU A 171 -6.53 15.79 -9.65
C GLU A 171 -6.45 17.30 -9.45
N ALA A 172 -7.58 17.91 -9.11
CA ALA A 172 -7.70 19.34 -8.93
C ALA A 172 -7.42 19.67 -7.48
N VAL A 173 -6.43 20.53 -7.25
CA VAL A 173 -6.00 20.92 -5.92
C VAL A 173 -6.15 22.42 -5.79
N LEU A 174 -7.00 22.88 -4.87
CA LEU A 174 -7.14 24.30 -4.56
C LEU A 174 -6.15 24.67 -3.45
N ILE A 175 -5.20 25.53 -3.79
CA ILE A 175 -4.19 26.05 -2.85
C ILE A 175 -4.24 27.56 -2.91
N ASP A 176 -4.50 28.22 -1.79
CA ASP A 176 -4.50 29.68 -1.67
C ASP A 176 -5.38 30.39 -2.73
N GLY A 177 -6.52 29.78 -3.08
CA GLY A 177 -7.44 30.30 -4.11
C GLY A 177 -7.07 29.97 -5.56
N VAL A 178 -5.93 29.30 -5.79
CA VAL A 178 -5.47 28.89 -7.13
C VAL A 178 -5.73 27.40 -7.34
N VAL A 179 -6.32 27.06 -8.49
CA VAL A 179 -6.57 25.67 -8.89
C VAL A 179 -5.39 25.11 -9.65
N TYR A 180 -4.76 24.08 -9.10
CA TYR A 180 -3.73 23.29 -9.77
C TYR A 180 -4.34 22.00 -10.33
N LEU A 181 -4.20 21.77 -11.63
CA LEU A 181 -4.61 20.55 -12.29
C LEU A 181 -3.41 19.63 -12.51
N PHE A 182 -3.40 18.48 -11.83
CA PHE A 182 -2.36 17.48 -12.01
C PHE A 182 -2.82 16.40 -12.98
N GLU A 183 -2.37 16.47 -14.24
CA GLU A 183 -2.63 15.42 -15.22
C GLU A 183 -1.89 14.12 -14.85
N THR A 184 -2.65 13.05 -14.63
CA THR A 184 -2.10 11.76 -14.18
C THR A 184 -1.86 10.78 -15.32
N GLY A 185 -2.52 10.98 -16.47
CA GLY A 185 -2.47 10.08 -17.63
C GLY A 185 -3.05 8.68 -17.36
N LEU A 186 -3.79 8.49 -16.26
CA LEU A 186 -4.27 7.18 -15.82
C LEU A 186 -5.27 6.54 -16.81
N SER A 187 -6.09 7.33 -17.51
CA SER A 187 -6.94 6.83 -18.62
C SER A 187 -6.11 6.16 -19.71
N ARG A 188 -5.09 6.85 -20.22
CA ARG A 188 -4.24 6.37 -21.30
C ARG A 188 -3.50 5.10 -20.88
N VAL A 189 -3.02 5.05 -19.64
CA VAL A 189 -2.43 3.83 -19.07
C VAL A 189 -3.46 2.70 -19.03
N THR A 190 -4.66 2.96 -18.50
CA THR A 190 -5.73 1.96 -18.38
C THR A 190 -6.12 1.40 -19.74
N LEU A 191 -6.41 2.25 -20.72
CA LEU A 191 -6.76 1.84 -22.08
C LEU A 191 -5.60 1.12 -22.77
N GLY A 192 -4.37 1.63 -22.63
CA GLY A 192 -3.19 1.02 -23.22
C GLY A 192 -2.92 -0.40 -22.68
N TYR A 193 -3.21 -0.66 -21.40
CA TYR A 193 -3.13 -2.02 -20.84
C TYR A 193 -4.34 -2.88 -21.18
N TYR A 194 -5.53 -2.28 -21.32
CA TYR A 194 -6.73 -2.97 -21.81
C TYR A 194 -6.51 -3.57 -23.21
N TYR A 195 -6.08 -2.74 -24.18
CA TYR A 195 -5.83 -3.22 -25.54
C TYR A 195 -4.68 -4.24 -25.59
N ARG A 196 -3.59 -4.02 -24.85
CA ARG A 196 -2.49 -5.00 -24.76
C ARG A 196 -2.94 -6.35 -24.22
N ARG A 197 -3.81 -6.38 -23.20
CA ARG A 197 -4.37 -7.63 -22.67
C ARG A 197 -5.25 -8.32 -23.72
N ARG A 198 -6.10 -7.57 -24.40
CA ARG A 198 -6.97 -8.08 -25.46
C ARG A 198 -6.18 -8.73 -26.60
N SER A 199 -5.14 -8.05 -27.11
CA SER A 199 -4.29 -8.60 -28.18
C SER A 199 -3.52 -9.86 -27.73
N VAL A 200 -3.08 -9.93 -26.46
CA VAL A 200 -2.48 -11.15 -25.91
C VAL A 200 -3.52 -12.26 -25.86
N GLN A 201 -4.70 -11.99 -25.34
CA GLN A 201 -5.77 -12.97 -25.24
C GLN A 201 -6.14 -13.53 -26.62
N GLU A 202 -6.43 -12.67 -27.60
CA GLU A 202 -6.76 -13.07 -28.98
C GLU A 202 -5.64 -13.93 -29.62
N LYS A 203 -4.37 -13.55 -29.42
CA LYS A 203 -3.22 -14.30 -29.94
C LYS A 203 -3.11 -15.70 -29.34
N TYR A 204 -3.23 -15.82 -28.02
CA TYR A 204 -3.03 -17.08 -27.33
C TYR A 204 -4.26 -17.99 -27.42
N ASP A 205 -5.47 -17.42 -27.36
CA ASP A 205 -6.72 -18.17 -27.47
C ASP A 205 -6.84 -18.83 -28.85
N ARG A 206 -6.38 -18.15 -29.92
CA ARG A 206 -6.34 -18.70 -31.28
C ARG A 206 -5.43 -19.93 -31.41
N VAL A 207 -4.32 -19.97 -30.67
CA VAL A 207 -3.30 -21.03 -30.81
C VAL A 207 -3.49 -22.17 -29.81
N TYR A 208 -3.93 -21.86 -28.59
CA TYR A 208 -3.93 -22.82 -27.47
C TYR A 208 -5.29 -22.97 -26.78
N GLY A 209 -6.32 -22.26 -27.24
CA GLY A 209 -7.61 -22.17 -26.57
C GLY A 209 -7.59 -21.26 -25.32
N PRO A 210 -8.77 -20.91 -24.80
CA PRO A 210 -8.94 -19.92 -23.76
C PRO A 210 -8.32 -20.34 -22.43
N GLY A 211 -7.65 -19.39 -21.76
CA GLY A 211 -7.17 -19.57 -20.40
C GLY A 211 -5.93 -20.47 -20.29
N ASN A 212 -5.13 -20.58 -21.34
CA ASN A 212 -3.93 -21.42 -21.36
C ASN A 212 -2.83 -20.89 -20.42
N ARG A 213 -1.89 -21.77 -20.02
CA ARG A 213 -0.84 -21.43 -19.04
C ARG A 213 0.09 -20.30 -19.49
N PRO A 214 0.56 -20.24 -20.77
CA PRO A 214 1.32 -19.11 -21.29
C PRO A 214 0.58 -17.78 -21.20
N GLU A 215 -0.67 -17.72 -21.65
CA GLU A 215 -1.53 -16.53 -21.60
C GLU A 215 -1.67 -16.00 -20.17
N ARG A 216 -2.07 -16.87 -19.21
CA ARG A 216 -2.19 -16.50 -17.80
C ARG A 216 -0.91 -15.90 -17.22
N ARG A 217 0.26 -16.39 -17.65
CA ARG A 217 1.57 -15.87 -17.22
C ARG A 217 1.82 -14.46 -17.75
N VAL A 218 1.51 -14.22 -19.03
CA VAL A 218 1.66 -12.90 -19.67
C VAL A 218 0.66 -11.90 -19.09
N LEU A 219 -0.62 -12.26 -18.99
CA LEU A 219 -1.66 -11.42 -18.40
C LEU A 219 -1.36 -11.05 -16.95
N LYS A 220 -0.84 -11.99 -16.16
CA LYS A 220 -0.38 -11.71 -14.78
C LYS A 220 0.75 -10.69 -14.77
N ARG A 221 1.73 -10.80 -15.67
CA ARG A 221 2.83 -9.82 -15.78
C ARG A 221 2.30 -8.44 -16.16
N LEU A 222 1.44 -8.35 -17.18
CA LEU A 222 0.83 -7.09 -17.59
C LEU A 222 0.03 -6.44 -16.46
N GLY A 223 -0.82 -7.23 -15.76
CA GLY A 223 -1.59 -6.73 -14.62
C GLY A 223 -0.73 -6.26 -13.46
N ASN A 224 0.41 -6.91 -13.19
CA ASN A 224 1.35 -6.46 -12.18
C ASN A 224 2.03 -5.15 -12.58
N ASN A 225 2.44 -5.02 -13.85
CA ASN A 225 3.08 -3.81 -14.37
C ASN A 225 2.12 -2.61 -14.32
N GLU A 226 0.87 -2.79 -14.76
CA GLU A 226 -0.16 -1.74 -14.68
C GLU A 226 -0.38 -1.27 -13.23
N LYS A 227 -0.53 -2.23 -12.30
CA LYS A 227 -0.71 -1.92 -10.88
C LYS A 227 0.47 -1.16 -10.29
N ALA A 228 1.70 -1.55 -10.65
CA ALA A 228 2.91 -0.88 -10.21
C ALA A 228 2.97 0.57 -10.73
N LEU A 229 2.70 0.78 -12.02
CA LEU A 229 2.70 2.11 -12.63
C LEU A 229 1.61 3.02 -12.02
N LYS A 230 0.37 2.54 -11.93
CA LYS A 230 -0.73 3.29 -11.30
C LYS A 230 -0.42 3.62 -9.84
N LYS A 231 0.23 2.71 -9.11
CA LYS A 231 0.68 2.95 -7.73
C LYS A 231 1.73 4.05 -7.70
N GLU A 232 2.74 3.99 -8.56
CA GLU A 232 3.80 5.01 -8.62
C GLU A 232 3.26 6.42 -8.89
N ILE A 233 2.36 6.56 -9.88
CA ILE A 233 1.72 7.84 -10.21
C ILE A 233 0.99 8.40 -8.98
N ARG A 234 0.16 7.59 -8.33
CA ARG A 234 -0.57 8.00 -7.10
C ARG A 234 0.36 8.40 -5.96
N TRP A 235 1.44 7.66 -5.74
CA TRP A 235 2.41 7.98 -4.69
C TRP A 235 3.16 9.28 -4.97
N LYS A 236 3.52 9.55 -6.23
CA LYS A 236 4.15 10.82 -6.63
C LYS A 236 3.22 11.99 -6.35
N LEU A 237 1.97 11.89 -6.80
CA LEU A 237 0.96 12.92 -6.58
C LEU A 237 0.68 13.16 -5.09
N ALA A 238 0.40 12.09 -4.34
CA ALA A 238 0.18 12.18 -2.89
C ALA A 238 1.38 12.82 -2.16
N THR A 239 2.61 12.50 -2.59
CA THR A 239 3.82 13.10 -2.02
C THR A 239 3.90 14.60 -2.31
N LEU A 240 3.53 15.05 -3.51
CA LEU A 240 3.53 16.47 -3.86
C LEU A 240 2.51 17.25 -3.02
N ILE A 241 1.26 16.78 -3.01
CA ILE A 241 0.15 17.41 -2.27
C ILE A 241 0.48 17.49 -0.77
N VAL A 242 0.92 16.38 -0.17
CA VAL A 242 1.20 16.32 1.27
C VAL A 242 2.40 17.16 1.66
N ARG A 243 3.45 17.22 0.83
CA ARG A 243 4.60 18.09 1.10
C ARG A 243 4.20 19.55 1.06
N GLU A 244 3.32 19.92 0.14
CA GLU A 244 2.84 21.30 0.02
C GLU A 244 1.93 21.68 1.21
N ALA A 245 1.05 20.77 1.61
CA ALA A 245 0.24 20.93 2.82
C ALA A 245 1.11 21.09 4.07
N ALA A 246 2.11 20.23 4.25
CA ALA A 246 3.04 20.29 5.37
C ALA A 246 3.82 21.62 5.40
N ARG A 247 4.29 22.10 4.23
CA ARG A 247 5.01 23.38 4.11
C ARG A 247 4.16 24.57 4.57
N ARG A 248 2.84 24.51 4.32
CA ARG A 248 1.88 25.56 4.71
C ARG A 248 1.26 25.35 6.08
N GLN A 249 1.59 24.25 6.75
CA GLN A 249 0.88 23.80 7.93
C GLN A 249 -0.64 23.72 7.68
N ALA A 250 -1.05 23.25 6.50
CA ALA A 250 -2.43 23.13 6.08
C ALA A 250 -3.01 21.74 6.37
N ALA A 251 -4.33 21.63 6.53
CA ALA A 251 -5.02 20.35 6.46
C ALA A 251 -5.41 20.02 5.02
N ILE A 252 -5.44 18.73 4.69
CA ILE A 252 -5.96 18.26 3.40
C ILE A 252 -7.43 17.89 3.56
N VAL A 253 -8.28 18.44 2.71
CA VAL A 253 -9.72 18.17 2.68
C VAL A 253 -10.03 17.28 1.49
N LEU A 254 -10.61 16.11 1.76
CA LEU A 254 -11.01 15.11 0.77
C LEU A 254 -12.51 14.83 0.83
N GLU A 255 -13.11 14.53 -0.30
CA GLU A 255 -14.50 14.07 -0.33
C GLU A 255 -14.64 12.65 0.24
N ARG A 256 -15.72 12.41 0.99
CA ARG A 256 -16.05 11.09 1.51
C ARG A 256 -16.63 10.21 0.40
N LEU A 257 -15.79 9.36 -0.17
CA LEU A 257 -16.22 8.37 -1.16
C LEU A 257 -16.92 7.16 -0.51
N GLY A 258 -18.06 6.75 -1.06
CA GLY A 258 -18.81 5.56 -0.64
C GLY A 258 -18.02 4.25 -0.80
N ARG A 259 -18.59 3.09 -0.45
CA ARG A 259 -17.85 1.79 -0.51
C ARG A 259 -17.28 1.49 -1.90
N GLU A 260 -18.07 1.73 -2.95
CA GLU A 260 -17.72 1.49 -4.35
C GLU A 260 -18.10 2.73 -5.19
N PRO A 261 -17.31 3.83 -5.12
CA PRO A 261 -17.70 5.11 -5.73
C PRO A 261 -17.88 4.96 -7.25
N ALA A 262 -17.02 4.15 -7.88
CA ALA A 262 -17.10 3.90 -9.30
C ALA A 262 -18.38 3.20 -9.75
N LYS A 263 -19.08 2.42 -8.90
CA LYS A 263 -20.31 1.72 -9.31
C LYS A 263 -21.47 2.68 -9.56
N GLY A 264 -21.67 3.65 -8.67
CA GLY A 264 -22.70 4.68 -8.88
C GLY A 264 -22.37 5.61 -10.05
N MET A 265 -21.08 5.89 -10.29
CA MET A 265 -20.63 6.70 -11.43
C MET A 265 -20.89 6.00 -12.78
N ILE A 266 -20.62 4.69 -12.88
CA ILE A 266 -20.78 3.97 -14.15
C ILE A 266 -22.24 3.68 -14.56
N GLU A 267 -23.20 3.75 -13.63
CA GLU A 267 -24.61 3.41 -13.91
C GLU A 267 -25.23 4.27 -15.02
N ARG A 268 -24.78 5.52 -15.15
CA ARG A 268 -25.30 6.50 -16.12
C ARG A 268 -24.46 6.60 -17.39
N ILE A 269 -23.33 5.91 -17.45
CA ILE A 269 -22.37 6.01 -18.56
C ILE A 269 -22.70 4.97 -19.63
N LYS A 270 -23.14 5.45 -20.81
CA LYS A 270 -23.43 4.61 -21.97
C LYS A 270 -22.19 4.15 -22.72
N ASP A 271 -21.14 4.97 -22.78
CA ASP A 271 -19.90 4.61 -23.49
C ASP A 271 -19.15 3.47 -22.77
N PRO A 272 -18.99 2.28 -23.39
CA PRO A 272 -18.30 1.15 -22.78
C PRO A 272 -16.84 1.44 -22.44
N GLN A 273 -16.16 2.28 -23.23
CA GLN A 273 -14.76 2.61 -22.97
C GLN A 273 -14.63 3.52 -21.75
N LEU A 274 -15.37 4.62 -21.70
CA LEU A 274 -15.42 5.49 -20.51
C LEU A 274 -15.85 4.72 -19.28
N ARG A 275 -16.86 3.84 -19.39
CA ARG A 275 -17.32 2.98 -18.30
C ARG A 275 -16.18 2.10 -17.76
N HIS A 276 -15.38 1.51 -18.64
CA HIS A 276 -14.22 0.73 -18.25
C HIS A 276 -13.18 1.58 -17.53
N ARG A 277 -12.92 2.81 -18.00
CA ARG A 277 -11.91 3.68 -17.38
C ARG A 277 -12.33 4.15 -15.99
N VAL A 278 -13.55 4.65 -15.83
CA VAL A 278 -14.09 5.10 -14.54
C VAL A 278 -14.09 3.96 -13.52
N PHE A 279 -14.47 2.75 -13.94
CA PHE A 279 -14.39 1.56 -13.09
C PHE A 279 -12.95 1.26 -12.63
N GLN A 280 -11.96 1.55 -13.46
CA GLN A 280 -10.54 1.28 -13.21
C GLN A 280 -9.75 2.44 -12.59
N ALA A 281 -10.38 3.63 -12.44
CA ALA A 281 -9.76 4.84 -11.90
C ALA A 281 -9.27 4.66 -10.46
N ALA A 282 -9.91 3.74 -9.70
CA ALA A 282 -9.54 3.40 -8.33
C ALA A 282 -9.37 4.64 -7.43
N PHE A 283 -10.37 5.53 -7.42
CA PHE A 283 -10.41 6.80 -6.67
C PHE A 283 -9.95 6.68 -5.21
N LYS A 284 -10.41 5.65 -4.48
CA LYS A 284 -9.95 5.37 -3.11
C LYS A 284 -8.45 5.10 -2.97
N GLY A 285 -7.83 4.65 -4.06
CA GLY A 285 -6.40 4.38 -4.11
C GLY A 285 -5.57 5.65 -3.93
N ILE A 286 -6.00 6.80 -4.45
CA ILE A 286 -5.29 8.07 -4.22
C ILE A 286 -5.57 8.62 -2.82
N GLN A 287 -6.82 8.57 -2.34
CA GLN A 287 -7.17 9.03 -1.00
C GLN A 287 -6.36 8.28 0.06
N ARG A 288 -6.24 6.95 -0.09
CA ARG A 288 -5.40 6.13 0.77
C ARG A 288 -3.91 6.48 0.66
N ALA A 289 -3.41 6.78 -0.54
CA ALA A 289 -2.02 7.20 -0.71
C ALA A 289 -1.77 8.56 -0.05
N ILE A 290 -2.72 9.50 -0.15
CA ILE A 290 -2.69 10.79 0.55
C ILE A 290 -2.71 10.57 2.06
N GLU A 291 -3.64 9.79 2.61
CA GLU A 291 -3.68 9.47 4.04
C GLU A 291 -2.38 8.84 4.56
N GLU A 292 -1.90 7.78 3.89
CA GLU A 292 -0.68 7.09 4.30
C GLU A 292 0.52 8.05 4.28
N LYS A 293 0.58 8.93 3.28
CA LYS A 293 1.64 9.92 3.17
C LYS A 293 1.47 11.07 4.15
N ALA A 294 0.25 11.50 4.43
CA ALA A 294 -0.07 12.55 5.40
C ALA A 294 0.37 12.17 6.82
N ARG A 295 0.16 10.90 7.22
CA ARG A 295 0.66 10.34 8.50
C ARG A 295 2.19 10.42 8.63
N GLU A 296 2.93 10.29 7.54
CA GLU A 296 4.41 10.44 7.56
C GLU A 296 4.86 11.88 7.89
N TYR A 297 4.04 12.89 7.54
CA TYR A 297 4.35 14.31 7.69
C TYR A 297 3.56 15.00 8.81
N GLY A 298 2.65 14.28 9.49
CA GLY A 298 1.78 14.85 10.53
C GLY A 298 0.70 15.78 9.97
N VAL A 299 0.35 15.62 8.69
CA VAL A 299 -0.66 16.44 8.00
C VAL A 299 -2.05 15.92 8.35
N PRO A 300 -2.95 16.74 8.94
CA PRO A 300 -4.32 16.33 9.18
C PRO A 300 -5.09 16.13 7.87
N VAL A 301 -5.87 15.06 7.79
CA VAL A 301 -6.75 14.76 6.64
C VAL A 301 -8.20 14.77 7.11
N ILE A 302 -9.02 15.63 6.50
CA ILE A 302 -10.43 15.86 6.85
C ILE A 302 -11.31 15.35 5.71
N TYR A 303 -12.29 14.51 6.06
CA TYR A 303 -13.27 14.01 5.10
C TYR A 303 -14.59 14.75 5.17
N VAL A 304 -14.95 15.43 4.08
CA VAL A 304 -16.22 16.18 3.95
C VAL A 304 -17.26 15.37 3.18
N ASN A 305 -18.54 15.63 3.47
CA ASN A 305 -19.63 15.00 2.74
C ASN A 305 -19.78 15.68 1.36
N PRO A 306 -19.78 14.94 0.24
CA PRO A 306 -19.91 15.52 -1.10
C PRO A 306 -21.32 16.06 -1.41
N ARG A 307 -22.31 15.91 -0.52
CA ARG A 307 -23.67 16.43 -0.77
C ARG A 307 -23.66 17.96 -0.84
N ASN A 308 -24.22 18.50 -1.93
CA ASN A 308 -24.37 19.93 -2.24
C ASN A 308 -23.09 20.72 -2.55
N THR A 309 -21.90 20.09 -2.63
CA THR A 309 -20.66 20.78 -3.03
C THR A 309 -20.62 21.13 -4.52
N SER A 310 -21.32 20.35 -5.35
CA SER A 310 -21.44 20.58 -6.81
C SER A 310 -22.68 21.37 -7.22
N LYS A 311 -23.59 21.67 -6.29
CA LYS A 311 -24.85 22.37 -6.58
C LYS A 311 -24.80 23.84 -6.20
N VAL A 312 -23.77 24.32 -5.55
CA VAL A 312 -23.72 25.69 -5.03
C VAL A 312 -22.58 26.44 -5.70
N CYS A 313 -22.88 27.58 -6.30
CA CYS A 313 -21.87 28.44 -6.92
C CYS A 313 -20.90 28.91 -5.83
N PRO A 314 -19.58 28.65 -5.95
CA PRO A 314 -18.60 29.06 -4.94
C PRO A 314 -18.46 30.59 -4.83
N ILE A 315 -18.94 31.35 -5.83
CA ILE A 315 -18.94 32.81 -5.84
C ILE A 315 -20.24 33.37 -5.23
N HIS A 316 -21.40 32.84 -5.67
CA HIS A 316 -22.70 33.44 -5.34
C HIS A 316 -23.46 32.74 -4.22
N GLY A 317 -23.01 31.57 -3.76
CA GLY A 317 -23.72 30.75 -2.76
C GLY A 317 -25.10 30.23 -3.24
N ALA A 318 -25.43 30.42 -4.52
CA ALA A 318 -26.71 30.08 -5.12
C ALA A 318 -26.67 28.71 -5.80
N GLU A 319 -27.84 28.08 -5.96
CA GLU A 319 -27.95 26.79 -6.64
C GLU A 319 -27.53 26.92 -8.12
N ILE A 320 -26.66 26.03 -8.59
CA ILE A 320 -26.23 25.94 -9.98
C ILE A 320 -27.28 25.11 -10.73
N VAL A 321 -27.98 25.76 -11.65
CA VAL A 321 -28.88 25.12 -12.60
C VAL A 321 -28.05 24.63 -13.78
N TYR A 322 -28.06 23.32 -14.02
CA TYR A 322 -27.27 22.70 -15.08
C TYR A 322 -28.05 22.60 -16.38
N GLY A 323 -27.62 23.34 -17.41
CA GLY A 323 -28.11 23.26 -18.79
C GLY A 323 -27.13 22.49 -19.68
N GLY A 324 -27.00 21.19 -19.47
CA GLY A 324 -25.99 20.36 -20.16
C GLY A 324 -24.63 20.38 -19.43
N ARG A 325 -23.52 20.66 -20.14
CA ARG A 325 -22.16 20.74 -19.55
C ARG A 325 -21.86 22.09 -18.88
N ILE A 326 -22.77 23.04 -18.99
CA ILE A 326 -22.62 24.41 -18.47
C ILE A 326 -23.65 24.60 -17.36
N GLY A 327 -23.18 25.01 -16.19
CA GLY A 327 -24.02 25.38 -15.06
C GLY A 327 -24.14 26.90 -14.94
N THR A 328 -25.35 27.41 -14.75
CA THR A 328 -25.64 28.83 -14.47
C THR A 328 -26.17 28.98 -13.05
N ALA A 329 -25.65 29.94 -12.29
CA ALA A 329 -26.14 30.22 -10.93
C ALA A 329 -27.56 30.82 -11.00
N SER A 330 -28.45 30.38 -10.10
CA SER A 330 -29.86 30.79 -10.10
C SER A 330 -30.15 32.23 -9.63
N ALA A 331 -29.15 32.93 -9.08
CA ALA A 331 -29.33 34.30 -8.58
C ALA A 331 -28.81 35.35 -9.58
N GLN A 332 -29.74 36.17 -10.08
CA GLN A 332 -29.43 37.49 -10.66
C GLN A 332 -28.92 38.39 -9.53
N GLY A 333 -27.67 38.84 -9.61
CA GLY A 333 -27.09 39.83 -8.69
C GLY A 333 -25.86 40.47 -9.31
N GLU A 334 -26.03 41.70 -9.80
CA GLU A 334 -25.07 42.66 -10.34
C GLU A 334 -23.74 42.13 -10.94
N VAL A 335 -23.66 42.22 -12.27
CA VAL A 335 -22.41 42.14 -13.03
C VAL A 335 -21.52 43.32 -12.63
N ARG A 336 -20.47 43.08 -11.83
CA ARG A 336 -19.33 43.99 -11.77
C ARG A 336 -18.41 43.71 -12.97
N PRO A 337 -18.14 44.69 -13.84
CA PRO A 337 -17.32 44.46 -15.02
C PRO A 337 -15.85 44.34 -14.59
N GLY A 338 -15.26 43.18 -14.85
CA GLY A 338 -13.82 42.96 -14.73
C GLY A 338 -13.45 41.79 -13.83
N THR A 339 -13.57 40.56 -14.34
CA THR A 339 -12.52 39.52 -14.35
C THR A 339 -13.10 38.22 -14.91
N GLY A 340 -12.68 37.91 -16.14
CA GLY A 340 -12.52 36.58 -16.74
C GLY A 340 -13.48 35.44 -16.36
N THR A 341 -14.25 35.04 -17.36
CA THR A 341 -14.72 33.67 -17.64
C THR A 341 -13.94 32.56 -16.91
N TRP A 342 -14.55 31.96 -15.89
CA TRP A 342 -14.08 30.69 -15.35
C TRP A 342 -14.74 29.55 -16.14
N LEU A 343 -13.94 28.89 -16.98
CA LEU A 343 -14.25 27.56 -17.47
C LEU A 343 -14.27 26.62 -16.26
N HIS A 344 -15.45 26.35 -15.73
CA HIS A 344 -15.66 25.15 -14.94
C HIS A 344 -15.23 23.96 -15.80
N ALA A 345 -14.07 23.39 -15.49
CA ALA A 345 -13.75 22.02 -15.87
C ALA A 345 -14.57 21.07 -14.98
N THR A 346 -15.89 21.22 -14.99
CA THR A 346 -16.82 20.17 -14.58
C THR A 346 -16.83 19.12 -15.68
N THR A 347 -15.80 18.27 -15.70
CA THR A 347 -15.97 16.93 -16.26
C THR A 347 -16.55 16.04 -15.17
N SER A 348 -17.82 16.31 -14.87
CA SER A 348 -18.74 15.36 -14.27
C SER A 348 -18.95 14.21 -15.27
N PHE A 349 -18.54 13.00 -14.91
CA PHE A 349 -19.00 11.77 -15.54
C PHE A 349 -19.25 10.69 -14.49
#